data_AF-A0A0K2VEZ7-F1
#
_entry.id   AF-A0A0K2VEZ7-F1
#
_cell.length_a   1.000
_cell.length_b   1.000
_cell.length_c   1.000
_cell.angle_alpha   90.00
_cell.angle_beta   90.00
_cell.angle_gamma   90.00
#
_symmetry.space_group_name_H-M   'P 1'
#
loop_
_entity.id
_entity.type
_entity.pdbx_description
1 polymer ?
#
loop_
_entity_poly.entity_id
_entity_poly.type
_entity_poly.pdbx_seq_one_letter_code
_entity_poly.pdbx_strand_id
1 'polypeptide(L)'
;MLELFHKQFKTIQTDSQCLVLTLSNKNDNLSMKNRGFKLPSQFNRITQIDVNLNEEGNKFRTEFNSFLSELLNNITDKRDQEEINIMNIKS
;
A
#
# COMPACT_ATOMS: atom_id res chain seq x y z
N MET A 1 3.29 -15.98 -9.08
CA MET A 1 2.08 -15.91 -8.22
C MET A 1 1.77 -14.48 -7.78
N LEU A 2 2.72 -13.75 -7.15
CA LEU A 2 2.51 -12.33 -6.77
C LEU A 2 2.09 -11.42 -7.93
N GLU A 3 2.65 -11.62 -9.11
CA GLU A 3 2.35 -10.82 -10.30
C GLU A 3 0.91 -11.04 -10.80
N LEU A 4 0.39 -12.26 -10.66
CA LEU A 4 -1.00 -12.59 -11.00
C LEU A 4 -1.96 -11.90 -10.02
N PHE A 5 -1.64 -11.92 -8.72
CA PHE A 5 -2.40 -11.17 -7.71
C PHE A 5 -2.37 -9.67 -7.99
N HIS A 6 -1.21 -9.10 -8.28
CA HIS A 6 -1.09 -7.68 -8.65
C HIS A 6 -1.94 -7.34 -9.87
N LYS A 7 -1.87 -8.15 -10.93
CA LYS A 7 -2.68 -7.96 -12.14
C LYS A 7 -4.18 -8.00 -11.85
N GLN A 8 -4.62 -8.93 -11.00
CA GLN A 8 -6.02 -9.04 -10.62
C GLN A 8 -6.46 -7.86 -9.72
N PHE A 9 -5.66 -7.47 -8.72
CA PHE A 9 -5.97 -6.35 -7.84
C PHE A 9 -6.03 -5.01 -8.58
N LYS A 10 -5.13 -4.79 -9.54
CA LYS A 10 -5.10 -3.61 -10.43
C LYS A 10 -6.36 -3.39 -11.25
N THR A 11 -7.14 -4.45 -11.52
CA THR A 11 -8.42 -4.30 -12.23
C THR A 11 -9.50 -3.64 -11.38
N ILE A 12 -9.30 -3.61 -10.05
CA ILE A 12 -10.31 -3.15 -9.09
C ILE A 12 -9.82 -1.91 -8.33
N GLN A 13 -8.53 -1.83 -8.00
CA GLN A 13 -7.94 -0.79 -7.17
C GLN A 13 -6.69 -0.17 -7.82
N THR A 14 -6.47 1.11 -7.55
CA THR A 14 -5.28 1.84 -7.99
C THR A 14 -4.09 1.60 -7.06
N ASP A 15 -2.87 1.97 -7.49
CA ASP A 15 -1.65 1.79 -6.68
C ASP A 15 -1.72 2.52 -5.34
N SER A 16 -2.28 3.73 -5.33
CA SER A 16 -2.43 4.55 -4.12
C SER A 16 -3.43 3.97 -3.11
N GLN A 17 -4.24 2.99 -3.52
CA GLN A 17 -5.18 2.28 -2.66
C GLN A 17 -4.61 0.97 -2.12
N CYS A 18 -3.34 0.69 -2.42
CA CYS A 18 -2.67 -0.55 -2.04
C CYS A 18 -1.51 -0.27 -1.09
N LEU A 19 -1.24 -1.23 -0.21
CA LEU A 19 -0.08 -1.23 0.68
C LEU A 19 0.55 -2.61 0.65
N VAL A 20 1.88 -2.69 0.53
CA VAL A 20 2.61 -3.95 0.67
C VAL A 20 3.36 -3.96 1.99
N LEU A 21 3.15 -5.01 2.77
CA LEU A 21 3.84 -5.25 4.02
C LEU A 21 4.81 -6.43 3.85
N THR A 22 6.08 -6.21 4.13
CA THR A 22 7.06 -7.29 4.22
C THR A 22 7.48 -7.49 5.68
N LEU A 23 7.33 -8.71 6.18
CA LEU A 23 7.76 -9.07 7.51
C LEU A 23 9.20 -9.60 7.43
N SER A 24 10.17 -8.79 7.83
CA SER A 24 11.56 -9.19 7.90
C SER A 24 11.87 -9.83 9.26
N ASN A 25 11.97 -11.16 9.29
CA ASN A 25 12.46 -11.86 10.48
C ASN A 25 13.99 -11.83 10.51
N LYS A 26 14.56 -10.89 11.26
CA LYS A 26 16.03 -10.72 11.36
C LYS A 26 16.74 -11.88 12.10
N ASN A 27 16.01 -12.83 12.69
CA ASN A 27 16.59 -13.96 13.44
C ASN A 27 17.04 -15.16 12.58
N ASP A 28 16.76 -15.17 11.27
CA ASP A 28 17.30 -16.20 10.39
C ASP A 28 18.78 -15.91 10.08
N ASN A 29 19.66 -16.54 10.86
CA ASN A 29 21.12 -16.55 10.67
C ASN A 29 21.58 -17.32 9.41
N LEU A 30 20.74 -17.42 8.38
CA LEU A 30 21.04 -18.03 7.08
C LEU A 30 21.21 -16.95 6.02
N SER A 31 22.41 -16.35 5.98
CA SER A 31 23.06 -15.85 4.75
C SER A 31 22.47 -14.68 3.94
N MET A 32 21.38 -14.02 4.35
CA MET A 32 20.82 -12.90 3.57
C MET A 32 20.88 -11.55 4.29
N LYS A 33 22.06 -11.17 4.79
CA LYS A 33 22.31 -9.84 5.37
C LYS A 33 22.13 -8.64 4.40
N ASN A 34 21.75 -8.82 3.13
CA ASN A 34 21.69 -7.69 2.17
C ASN A 34 20.77 -7.90 0.96
N ARG A 35 19.85 -8.87 0.97
CA ARG A 35 18.85 -8.98 -0.09
C ARG A 35 17.47 -8.94 0.54
N GLY A 36 17.07 -7.73 0.97
CA GLY A 36 15.65 -7.44 1.18
C GLY A 36 14.89 -8.01 0.00
N PHE A 37 13.80 -8.74 0.27
CA PHE A 37 13.00 -9.39 -0.76
C PHE A 37 12.57 -8.32 -1.77
N LYS A 38 13.26 -8.26 -2.92
CA LYS A 38 12.98 -7.23 -3.93
C LYS A 38 11.72 -7.64 -4.64
N LEU A 39 10.63 -6.94 -4.34
CA LEU A 39 9.40 -7.09 -5.09
C LEU A 39 9.68 -6.78 -6.57
N PRO A 40 8.96 -7.44 -7.50
CA PRO A 40 9.03 -7.11 -8.90
C PRO A 40 8.76 -5.61 -9.14
N SER A 41 9.35 -5.02 -10.18
CA SER A 41 9.28 -3.57 -10.45
C SER A 41 7.86 -3.02 -10.59
N GLN A 42 6.88 -3.86 -10.91
CA GLN A 42 5.46 -3.48 -10.95
C GLN A 42 4.91 -2.99 -9.59
N PHE A 43 5.54 -3.35 -8.48
CA PHE A 43 5.15 -2.89 -7.13
C PHE A 43 5.83 -1.57 -6.74
N ASN A 44 6.72 -1.02 -7.56
CA ASN A 44 7.47 0.21 -7.21
C ASN A 44 6.60 1.44 -7.01
N ARG A 45 5.36 1.42 -7.51
CA ARG A 45 4.38 2.51 -7.36
C ARG A 45 3.49 2.36 -6.14
N ILE A 46 3.52 1.19 -5.50
CA ILE A 46 2.74 0.90 -4.30
C ILE A 46 3.63 1.18 -3.10
N THR A 47 3.09 1.79 -2.05
CA THR A 47 3.81 1.99 -0.79
C THR A 47 4.22 0.63 -0.21
N GLN A 48 5.49 0.52 0.19
CA GLN A 48 6.06 -0.72 0.73
C GLN A 48 6.61 -0.43 2.12
N ILE A 49 6.16 -1.20 3.11
CA ILE A 49 6.66 -1.11 4.48
C ILE A 49 7.35 -2.44 4.81
N ASP A 50 8.66 -2.37 4.99
CA ASP A 50 9.45 -3.46 5.54
C ASP A 50 9.56 -3.27 7.05
N VAL A 51 9.04 -4.22 7.83
CA VAL A 51 8.92 -4.06 9.27
C VAL A 51 9.24 -5.35 10.00
N ASN A 52 10.00 -5.22 11.08
CA ASN A 52 10.11 -6.23 12.12
C ASN A 52 9.17 -5.85 13.28
N LEU A 53 7.98 -6.44 13.35
CA LEU A 53 6.97 -6.06 14.34
C LEU A 53 7.43 -6.19 15.80
N ASN A 54 8.41 -7.05 16.08
CA ASN A 54 8.95 -7.23 17.42
C ASN A 54 9.79 -6.02 17.89
N GLU A 55 10.44 -5.32 16.94
CA GLU A 55 11.34 -4.19 17.22
C GLU A 55 10.68 -2.84 16.86
N GLU A 56 9.85 -2.82 15.82
CA GLU A 56 9.39 -1.60 15.13
C GLU A 56 7.87 -1.44 15.18
N GLY A 57 7.18 -2.09 16.12
CA GLY A 57 5.71 -2.07 16.21
C GLY A 57 5.08 -0.68 16.27
N ASN A 58 5.71 0.29 16.97
CA ASN A 58 5.23 1.67 17.01
C ASN A 58 5.38 2.40 15.67
N LYS A 59 6.52 2.21 15.00
CA LYS A 59 6.77 2.78 13.66
C LYS A 59 5.75 2.22 12.66
N PHE A 60 5.53 0.91 12.68
CA PHE A 60 4.51 0.26 11.85
C PHE A 60 3.12 0.88 12.07
N ARG A 61 2.70 1.04 13.33
CA ARG A 61 1.40 1.66 13.65
C ARG A 61 1.28 3.07 13.08
N THR A 62 2.32 3.89 13.19
CA THR A 62 2.32 5.24 12.63
C THR A 62 2.20 5.22 11.12
N GLU A 63 3.05 4.46 10.42
CA GLU A 63 3.02 4.40 8.95
C GLU A 63 1.70 3.80 8.41
N PHE A 64 1.17 2.77 9.09
CA PHE A 64 -0.11 2.18 8.74
C PHE A 64 -1.28 3.14 8.94
N ASN A 65 -1.28 3.90 10.05
CA ASN A 65 -2.30 4.92 10.28
C ASN A 65 -2.22 6.04 9.23
N SER A 66 -1.01 6.47 8.85
CA SER A 66 -0.82 7.45 7.78
C SER A 66 -1.38 6.96 6.45
N PHE A 67 -1.12 5.69 6.08
CA PHE A 67 -1.69 5.08 4.88
C PHE A 67 -3.22 5.07 4.92
N LEU A 68 -3.83 4.69 6.06
CA LEU A 68 -5.29 4.67 6.19
C LEU A 68 -5.89 6.08 6.07
N SER A 69 -5.27 7.10 6.66
CA SER A 69 -5.72 8.48 6.52
C SER A 69 -5.69 8.94 5.06
N GLU A 70 -4.61 8.64 4.34
CA GLU A 70 -4.49 8.97 2.91
C GLU A 70 -5.54 8.24 2.07
N LEU A 71 -5.74 6.95 2.32
CA LEU A 71 -6.75 6.15 1.62
C LEU A 71 -8.17 6.72 1.81
N LEU A 72 -8.54 7.06 3.04
CA LEU A 72 -9.86 7.61 3.35
C LEU A 72 -10.08 8.99 2.72
N ASN A 73 -9.05 9.84 2.73
CA ASN A 73 -9.11 11.15 2.06
C ASN A 73 -9.33 10.96 0.55
N ASN A 74 -8.55 10.10 -0.11
CA ASN A 74 -8.68 9.83 -1.54
C ASN A 74 -10.07 9.29 -1.92
N ILE A 75 -10.67 8.45 -1.08
CA ILE A 75 -12.04 7.94 -1.29
C ILE A 75 -13.07 9.08 -1.15
N THR A 76 -12.88 9.94 -0.14
CA THR A 76 -13.78 11.08 0.12
C THR A 76 -13.71 12.11 -1.00
N ASP A 77 -12.50 12.52 -1.39
CA ASP A 77 -12.27 13.49 -2.47
C ASP A 77 -12.89 13.02 -3.79
N LYS A 78 -12.76 11.73 -4.11
CA LYS A 78 -13.35 11.16 -5.32
C LYS A 78 -14.88 11.23 -5.28
N ARG A 79 -15.50 10.90 -4.15
CA ARG A 79 -16.96 11.00 -3.98
C ARG A 79 -17.44 12.43 -4.13
N ASP A 80 -16.76 13.38 -3.49
CA ASP A 80 -17.15 14.79 -3.53
C ASP A 80 -17.02 15.35 -4.97
N GLN A 81 -16.01 14.92 -5.73
CA GLN A 81 -15.90 15.22 -7.15
C GLN A 81 -17.04 14.61 -8.00
N GLU A 82 -17.44 13.37 -7.71
CA GLU A 82 -18.60 12.74 -8.38
C GLU A 82 -19.90 13.51 -8.11
N GLU A 83 -20.12 13.96 -6.87
CA GLU A 83 -21.27 14.79 -6.51
C GLU A 83 -21.28 16.14 -7.24
N ILE A 84 -20.13 16.83 -7.31
CA ILE A 84 -19.96 18.08 -8.08
C ILE A 84 -20.30 17.87 -9.56
N ASN A 85 -19.81 16.80 -10.16
CA ASN A 85 -20.08 16.49 -11.57
C ASN A 85 -21.58 16.26 -11.83
N ILE A 86 -22.28 15.58 -10.92
CA ILE A 86 -23.73 15.37 -11.02
C ILE A 86 -24.49 16.71 -10.96
N MET A 87 -24.08 17.62 -10.07
CA MET A 87 -24.69 18.94 -9.97
C MET A 87 -24.46 19.77 -11.25
N ASN A 88 -23.26 19.72 -11.82
CA ASN A 88 -22.93 20.43 -13.05
C ASN A 88 -23.65 19.89 -14.29
N ILE A 89 -23.95 18.60 -14.36
CA ILE A 89 -24.72 17.99 -15.46
C ILE A 89 -26.21 18.35 -15.39
N LYS A 90 -26.73 18.63 -14.19
CA LYS A 90 -28.16 18.95 -13.95
C LYS A 90 -28.46 20.45 -13.97
N SER A 91 -27.45 21.30 -14.11
CA SER A 91 -27.59 22.75 -14.27
C SER A 91 -27.66 23.15 -15.74
#